data_AF-A0A3B8MQR9-F1
#
_entry.id   AF-A0A3B8MQR9-F1
#
_cell.length_a   1.000
_cell.length_b   1.000
_cell.length_c   1.000
_cell.angle_alpha   90.00
_cell.angle_beta   90.00
_cell.angle_gamma   90.00
#
_symmetry.space_group_name_H-M   'P 1'
#
loop_
_entity.id
_entity.type
_entity.pdbx_description
1 polymer ?
#
loop_
_entity_poly.entity_id
_entity_poly.type
_entity_poly.pdbx_seq_one_letter_code
_entity_poly.pdbx_strand_id
1 'polypeptide(L)'
;MIHQNANWCSISQPRSNTNTTIIREGDPGRGLFLLSSGTVAIAKQTIEGDLETLAILKPGECFGEMALVDHKPRSATVTAVGPAEDHVLE
;
A
#
# COMPACT_ATOMS: atom_id res chain seq x y z
N MET A 1 -30.63 7.09 -12.82
CA MET A 1 -29.57 6.52 -13.68
C MET A 1 -28.38 7.47 -13.58
N ILE A 2 -27.57 7.28 -12.54
CA ILE A 2 -26.48 8.23 -12.23
C ILE A 2 -25.38 7.96 -13.24
N HIS A 3 -25.01 9.01 -13.98
CA HIS A 3 -23.97 8.98 -15.00
C HIS A 3 -22.65 8.49 -14.39
N GLN A 4 -22.23 7.31 -14.85
CA GLN A 4 -20.83 6.90 -14.89
C GLN A 4 -20.09 7.98 -15.70
N ASN A 5 -19.11 8.64 -15.09
CA ASN A 5 -17.95 9.30 -15.71
C ASN A 5 -17.25 10.16 -14.66
N ALA A 6 -16.76 9.51 -13.61
CA ALA A 6 -15.79 10.08 -12.71
C ALA A 6 -14.38 9.86 -13.31
N ASN A 7 -14.00 10.68 -14.27
CA ASN A 7 -12.60 10.77 -14.69
C ASN A 7 -11.82 11.52 -13.60
N TRP A 8 -11.48 10.80 -12.53
CA TRP A 8 -10.61 11.27 -11.45
C TRP A 8 -9.16 11.25 -11.95
N CYS A 9 -8.71 12.39 -12.47
CA CYS A 9 -7.55 12.58 -13.36
C CYS A 9 -6.14 12.24 -12.79
N SER A 10 -6.00 11.52 -11.67
CA SER A 10 -4.67 11.15 -11.15
C SER A 10 -4.60 9.85 -10.35
N ILE A 11 -5.68 9.07 -10.26
CA ILE A 11 -5.63 7.77 -9.55
C ILE A 11 -5.00 6.74 -10.48
N SER A 12 -3.72 6.42 -10.26
CA SER A 12 -3.12 5.25 -10.89
C SER A 12 -3.72 3.98 -10.26
N GLN A 13 -3.90 2.95 -11.08
CA GLN A 13 -4.36 1.62 -10.64
C GLN A 13 -3.24 0.60 -10.85
N PRO A 14 -2.24 0.52 -9.94
CA PRO A 14 -1.23 -0.52 -10.02
C PRO A 14 -1.88 -1.88 -9.83
N ARG A 15 -1.38 -2.86 -10.58
CA ARG A 15 -1.72 -4.27 -10.37
C ARG A 15 -0.45 -5.01 -9.99
N SER A 16 -0.48 -5.60 -8.80
CA SER A 16 0.65 -6.28 -8.19
C SER A 16 0.43 -7.79 -8.26
N ASN A 17 1.47 -8.53 -8.64
CA ASN A 17 1.47 -9.99 -8.58
C ASN A 17 1.83 -10.45 -7.16
N THR A 18 1.57 -11.72 -6.85
CA THR A 18 2.02 -12.35 -5.60
C THR A 18 3.50 -12.07 -5.32
N ASN A 19 3.81 -11.74 -4.07
CA ASN A 19 5.15 -11.38 -3.58
C ASN A 19 5.74 -10.08 -4.16
N THR A 20 4.95 -9.26 -4.86
CA THR A 20 5.40 -7.93 -5.29
C THR A 20 5.46 -6.99 -4.09
N THR A 21 6.62 -6.37 -3.86
CA THR A 21 6.76 -5.28 -2.89
C THR A 21 6.18 -3.99 -3.47
N ILE A 22 5.13 -3.46 -2.83
CA ILE A 22 4.42 -2.24 -3.23
C ILE A 22 5.06 -1.02 -2.56
N ILE A 23 5.39 -1.15 -1.28
CA ILE A 23 6.10 -0.15 -0.49
C ILE A 23 7.29 -0.83 0.18
N ARG A 24 8.46 -0.19 0.16
CA ARG A 24 9.62 -0.62 0.93
C ARG A 24 9.80 0.27 2.15
N GLU A 25 10.06 -0.36 3.30
CA GLU A 25 10.47 0.36 4.50
C GLU A 25 11.70 1.25 4.22
N GLY A 26 11.70 2.47 4.75
CA GLY A 26 12.80 3.42 4.59
C GLY A 26 12.76 4.26 3.30
N ASP A 27 11.88 3.94 2.34
CA ASP A 27 11.71 4.78 1.15
C ASP A 27 11.03 6.12 1.51
N PRO A 28 11.23 7.21 0.74
CA PRO A 28 10.47 8.44 0.92
C PRO A 28 8.96 8.22 0.77
N GLY A 29 8.16 8.84 1.65
CA GLY A 29 6.70 8.88 1.53
C GLY A 29 6.26 9.78 0.38
N ARG A 30 5.47 9.26 -0.58
CA ARG A 30 4.99 10.03 -1.75
C ARG A 30 3.48 9.97 -1.99
N GLY A 31 2.74 9.25 -1.14
CA GLY A 31 1.30 9.08 -1.32
C GLY A 31 0.71 8.02 -0.40
N LEU A 32 -0.61 7.98 -0.37
CA LEU A 32 -1.47 7.01 0.32
C LEU A 32 -2.02 6.00 -0.69
N PHE A 33 -2.21 4.77 -0.26
CA PHE A 33 -2.76 3.71 -1.08
C PHE A 33 -4.08 3.21 -0.50
N LEU A 34 -5.08 2.99 -1.35
CA LEU A 34 -6.33 2.30 -1.02
C LEU A 34 -6.35 0.95 -1.72
N LEU A 35 -6.39 -0.14 -0.96
CA LEU A 35 -6.48 -1.49 -1.52
C LEU A 35 -7.90 -1.73 -2.07
N SER A 36 -8.05 -1.91 -3.38
CA SER A 36 -9.35 -2.13 -4.02
C SER A 36 -9.66 -3.61 -4.24
N SER A 37 -8.65 -4.46 -4.39
CA SER A 37 -8.80 -5.92 -4.44
C SER A 37 -7.55 -6.66 -3.96
N GLY A 38 -7.72 -7.93 -3.59
CA GLY A 38 -6.63 -8.80 -3.11
C GLY A 38 -6.30 -8.63 -1.63
N THR A 39 -5.08 -9.03 -1.26
CA THR A 39 -4.58 -9.02 0.13
C THR A 39 -3.13 -8.58 0.13
N VAL A 40 -2.75 -7.71 1.07
CA VAL A 40 -1.35 -7.30 1.28
C VAL A 40 -0.93 -7.57 2.73
N ALA A 41 0.34 -7.83 2.92
CA ALA A 41 0.96 -7.97 4.24
C ALA A 41 1.84 -6.75 4.52
N ILE A 42 1.70 -6.20 5.72
CA ILE A 42 2.59 -5.18 6.26
C ILE A 42 3.59 -5.88 7.18
N ALA A 43 4.88 -5.72 6.90
CA ALA A 43 5.94 -6.29 7.71
C ALA A 43 7.08 -5.31 7.93
N LYS A 44 7.77 -5.45 9.05
CA LYS A 44 8.92 -4.62 9.42
C LYS A 44 10.12 -5.49 9.73
N GLN A 45 11.31 -5.01 9.43
CA GLN A 45 12.53 -5.68 9.88
C GLN A 45 12.76 -5.40 11.38
N THR A 46 12.99 -6.46 12.15
CA THR A 46 13.37 -6.36 13.57
C THR A 46 14.85 -6.00 13.69
N ILE A 47 15.29 -5.62 14.90
CA ILE A 47 16.70 -5.32 15.19
C ILE A 47 17.60 -6.55 14.95
N GLU A 48 17.04 -7.75 15.10
CA GLU A 48 17.72 -9.03 14.91
C GLU A 48 17.81 -9.43 13.44
N GLY A 49 17.14 -8.68 12.54
CA GLY A 49 17.16 -8.89 11.10
C GLY A 49 15.98 -9.71 10.56
N ASP A 50 15.12 -10.23 11.45
CA ASP A 50 13.92 -10.98 11.08
C ASP A 50 12.81 -10.07 10.51
N LEU A 51 11.86 -10.65 9.78
CA LEU A 51 10.65 -9.95 9.32
C LEU A 51 9.48 -10.26 10.26
N GLU A 52 8.97 -9.22 10.92
CA GLU A 52 7.77 -9.29 11.74
C GLU A 52 6.56 -8.79 10.94
N THR A 53 5.55 -9.64 10.75
CA THR A 53 4.28 -9.23 10.14
C THR A 53 3.45 -8.45 11.15
N LEU A 54 3.18 -7.19 10.84
CA LEU A 54 2.40 -6.27 11.69
C LEU A 54 0.90 -6.39 11.43
N ALA A 55 0.52 -6.56 10.16
CA ALA A 55 -0.88 -6.64 9.74
C ALA A 55 -1.05 -7.34 8.40
N ILE A 56 -2.24 -7.87 8.16
CA ILE A 56 -2.72 -8.32 6.85
C ILE A 56 -3.93 -7.47 6.49
N LEU A 57 -3.85 -6.73 5.38
CA LEU A 57 -4.92 -5.85 4.94
C LEU A 57 -5.77 -6.48 3.82
N LYS A 58 -7.04 -6.09 3.80
CA LYS A 58 -8.10 -6.54 2.91
C LYS A 58 -8.67 -5.36 2.10
N PRO A 59 -9.47 -5.62 1.05
CA PRO A 59 -10.04 -4.57 0.22
C PRO A 59 -10.86 -3.57 1.04
N GLY A 60 -10.69 -2.28 0.74
CA GLY A 60 -11.28 -1.16 1.45
C GLY A 60 -10.38 -0.54 2.52
N GLU A 61 -9.24 -1.16 2.84
CA GLU A 61 -8.27 -0.64 3.80
C GLU A 61 -7.19 0.22 3.12
N CYS A 62 -6.74 1.24 3.83
CA CYS A 62 -5.68 2.14 3.38
C CYS A 62 -4.32 1.73 3.98
N PHE A 63 -3.24 2.06 3.27
CA PHE A 63 -1.88 1.88 3.77
C PHE A 63 -0.89 2.93 3.25
N GLY A 64 0.22 3.09 3.97
CA GLY A 64 1.30 4.03 3.63
C GLY A 64 1.06 5.46 4.10
N GLU A 65 -0.06 5.77 4.73
CA GLU A 65 -0.41 7.09 5.25
C GLU A 65 0.57 7.62 6.30
N MET A 66 1.21 6.73 7.07
CA MET A 66 2.09 7.14 8.18
C MET A 66 3.15 8.15 7.75
N ALA A 67 3.83 7.90 6.62
CA ALA A 67 4.88 8.76 6.10
C ALA A 67 4.39 10.17 5.70
N LEU A 68 3.10 10.31 5.40
CA LEU A 68 2.48 11.62 5.12
C LEU A 68 2.14 12.37 6.41
N VAL A 69 1.76 11.64 7.47
CA VAL A 69 1.35 12.21 8.76
C VAL A 69 2.56 12.65 9.59
N ASP A 70 3.62 11.85 9.63
CA ASP A 70 4.77 12.09 10.51
C ASP A 70 5.99 12.70 9.78
N HIS A 71 5.90 12.86 8.46
CA HIS A 71 6.97 13.34 7.58
C HIS A 71 8.28 12.54 7.68
N LYS A 72 8.19 11.23 7.99
CA LYS A 72 9.32 10.30 8.00
C LYS A 72 9.28 9.37 6.79
N PRO A 73 10.37 8.64 6.51
CA PRO A 73 10.34 7.55 5.53
C PRO A 73 9.29 6.49 5.88
N ARG A 74 8.93 5.65 4.89
CA ARG A 74 7.96 4.55 5.05
C ARG A 74 8.32 3.69 6.26
N SER A 75 7.35 3.49 7.15
CA SER A 75 7.53 2.85 8.46
C SER A 75 7.65 1.32 8.40
N ALA A 76 7.21 0.72 7.30
CA ALA A 76 7.17 -0.72 7.08
C ALA A 76 7.14 -1.04 5.57
N THR A 77 7.41 -2.30 5.26
CA THR A 77 7.30 -2.87 3.91
C THR A 77 5.88 -3.41 3.71
N VAL A 78 5.32 -3.19 2.52
CA VAL A 78 4.01 -3.73 2.11
C VAL A 78 4.21 -4.64 0.90
N THR A 79 3.77 -5.88 1.02
CA THR A 79 3.93 -6.91 -0.03
C THR A 79 2.59 -7.56 -0.36
N ALA A 80 2.31 -7.72 -1.65
CA ALA A 80 1.12 -8.43 -2.11
C ALA A 80 1.20 -9.92 -1.76
N VAL A 81 0.20 -10.45 -1.05
CA VAL A 81 0.10 -11.88 -0.69
C VAL A 81 -0.43 -12.72 -1.86
N GLY A 82 -1.14 -12.06 -2.78
CA GLY A 82 -1.66 -12.60 -4.03
C GLY A 82 -1.78 -11.49 -5.07
N PRO A 83 -2.42 -11.73 -6.24
CA PRO A 83 -2.80 -10.65 -7.13
C PRO A 83 -3.61 -9.58 -6.39
N ALA A 84 -3.17 -8.33 -6.47
CA ALA A 84 -3.78 -7.20 -5.76
C ALA A 84 -3.88 -5.98 -6.67
N GLU A 85 -4.91 -5.16 -6.44
CA GLU A 85 -5.11 -3.88 -7.10
C GLU A 85 -5.26 -2.79 -6.05
N ASP A 86 -4.59 -1.67 -6.27
CA ASP A 86 -4.61 -0.52 -5.38
C ASP A 86 -4.83 0.79 -6.14
N HIS A 87 -5.14 1.85 -5.39
CA HIS A 87 -5.30 3.19 -5.90
C HIS A 87 -4.33 4.10 -5.16
N VAL A 88 -3.53 4.87 -5.90
CA VAL A 88 -2.57 5.80 -5.31
C VAL A 88 -3.14 7.21 -5.28
N LEU A 89 -3.02 7.85 -4.12
CA LEU A 89 -3.37 9.24 -3.84
C LEU A 89 -2.07 9.98 -3.46
N GLU A 90 -1.52 10.76 -4.37
CA GLU A 90 -0.32 11.59 -4.18
C GLU A 90 -0.65 13.04 -3.78
#